data_AF-A0A967K4W1-F1
#
_entry.id   AF-A0A967K4W1-F1
#
_cell.length_a   1.000
_cell.length_b   1.000
_cell.length_c   1.000
_cell.angle_alpha   90.00
_cell.angle_beta   90.00
_cell.angle_gamma   90.00
#
_symmetry.space_group_name_H-M   'P 1'
#
loop_
_entity.id
_entity.type
_entity.pdbx_description
1 polymer ?
#
loop_
_entity_poly.entity_id
_entity_poly.type
_entity_poly.pdbx_seq_one_letter_code
_entity_poly.pdbx_strand_id
1 'polypeptide(L)'
;MKIGDQCWMAQNLKVTHYRNLDPIPNVIDNGEWETLTTGAYCNYDNDEAYVATYGRLYNWYAVNDSRNISPVGWHVPSDAEWKELEMYLGMSQAESDATGLRGTDEGGKLKEAGTIHWYAPNTGATNESGFFALPGGYRASYGDFLHMGYIAPFWSSAESSSSLAWYRSLYNNNSQVSRSSNDKEIGFSIRCVKD
;
A
#
# COMPACT_ATOMS: atom_id res chain seq x y z
N MET A 1 12.36 7.91 -6.23
CA MET A 1 12.92 8.55 -5.03
C MET A 1 13.87 7.57 -4.36
N LYS A 2 15.07 7.99 -3.97
CA LYS A 2 16.02 7.09 -3.31
C LYS A 2 15.85 7.15 -1.79
N ILE A 3 15.64 6.01 -1.14
CA ILE A 3 15.56 5.86 0.32
C ILE A 3 16.44 4.67 0.69
N GLY A 4 17.53 4.92 1.40
CA GLY A 4 18.61 3.94 1.51
C GLY A 4 19.15 3.57 0.14
N ASP A 5 19.30 2.28 -0.11
CA ASP A 5 19.74 1.77 -1.41
C ASP A 5 18.59 1.51 -2.39
N GLN A 6 17.35 1.62 -1.93
CA GLN A 6 16.15 1.37 -2.72
C GLN A 6 15.65 2.62 -3.44
N CYS A 7 15.13 2.44 -4.66
CA CYS A 7 14.46 3.49 -5.40
C CYS A 7 12.95 3.23 -5.45
N TRP A 8 12.18 4.03 -4.72
CA TRP A 8 10.72 3.93 -4.62
C TRP A 8 10.01 4.87 -5.58
N MET A 9 8.83 4.48 -6.07
CA MET A 9 7.95 5.37 -6.81
C MET A 9 7.55 6.58 -5.95
N ALA A 10 7.42 7.76 -6.56
CA ALA A 10 6.98 8.96 -5.85
C ALA A 10 5.45 9.02 -5.65
N GLN A 11 4.69 8.22 -6.39
CA GLN A 11 3.22 8.17 -6.35
C GLN A 11 2.74 6.73 -6.27
N ASN A 12 1.53 6.54 -5.73
CA ASN A 12 0.83 5.25 -5.79
C ASN A 12 0.57 4.84 -7.24
N LEU A 13 0.52 3.53 -7.46
CA LEU A 13 0.27 2.95 -8.77
C LEU A 13 -1.14 3.31 -9.28
N LYS A 14 -1.24 3.53 -10.60
CA LYS A 14 -2.46 3.98 -11.29
C LYS A 14 -2.79 3.17 -12.54
N VAL A 15 -2.05 2.08 -12.78
CA VAL A 15 -2.19 1.28 -14.01
C VAL A 15 -3.55 0.58 -14.05
N THR A 16 -4.03 0.35 -15.26
CA THR A 16 -5.28 -0.38 -15.54
C THR A 16 -5.04 -1.62 -16.39
N HIS A 17 -3.78 -1.91 -16.69
CA HIS A 17 -3.33 -3.03 -17.50
C HIS A 17 -2.09 -3.64 -16.85
N TYR A 18 -1.95 -4.96 -16.99
CA TYR A 18 -0.71 -5.64 -16.69
C TYR A 18 0.38 -5.29 -17.72
N ARG A 19 1.62 -5.70 -17.45
CA ARG A 19 2.77 -5.44 -18.31
C ARG A 19 2.62 -6.03 -19.72
N ASN A 20 1.87 -7.12 -19.86
CA ASN A 20 1.55 -7.74 -21.14
C ASN A 20 0.38 -7.05 -21.89
N LEU A 21 -0.11 -5.92 -21.39
CA LEU A 21 -1.25 -5.15 -21.92
C LEU A 21 -2.62 -5.81 -21.73
N ASP A 22 -2.73 -6.92 -20.99
CA ASP A 22 -4.04 -7.42 -20.60
C ASP A 22 -4.70 -6.43 -19.62
N PRO A 23 -6.00 -6.15 -19.76
CA PRO A 23 -6.70 -5.29 -18.83
C PRO A 23 -6.77 -5.94 -17.45
N ILE A 24 -6.63 -5.11 -16.42
CA ILE A 24 -7.01 -5.46 -15.05
C ILE A 24 -8.48 -5.06 -14.92
N PRO A 25 -9.41 -5.96 -14.57
CA PRO A 25 -10.82 -5.62 -14.38
C PRO A 25 -11.03 -4.49 -13.35
N ASN A 26 -11.81 -3.48 -13.73
CA ASN A 26 -12.34 -2.48 -12.79
C ASN A 26 -13.66 -2.99 -12.22
N VAL A 27 -13.63 -3.55 -11.02
CA VAL A 27 -14.81 -4.16 -10.40
C VAL A 27 -15.38 -3.17 -9.40
N ILE A 28 -16.59 -2.65 -9.65
CA ILE A 28 -17.25 -1.67 -8.78
C ILE A 28 -18.39 -2.26 -7.94
N ASP A 29 -18.90 -3.43 -8.34
CA ASP A 29 -19.94 -4.14 -7.60
C ASP A 29 -19.34 -4.80 -6.35
N ASN A 30 -20.07 -4.77 -5.24
CA ASN A 30 -19.59 -5.28 -3.95
C ASN A 30 -19.64 -6.81 -3.88
N GLY A 31 -20.70 -7.43 -4.41
CA GLY A 31 -20.84 -8.89 -4.41
C GLY A 31 -19.86 -9.56 -5.37
N GLU A 32 -19.57 -8.93 -6.51
CA GLU A 32 -18.49 -9.37 -7.39
C GLU A 32 -17.14 -9.29 -6.67
N TRP A 33 -16.81 -8.14 -6.07
CA TRP A 33 -15.54 -7.91 -5.37
C TRP A 33 -15.26 -8.95 -4.27
N GLU A 34 -16.28 -9.26 -3.45
CA GLU A 34 -16.19 -10.21 -2.33
C GLU A 34 -15.80 -11.62 -2.75
N THR A 35 -16.10 -12.02 -4.00
CA THR A 35 -15.90 -13.39 -4.48
C THR A 35 -14.70 -13.53 -5.43
N LEU A 36 -13.95 -12.44 -5.66
CA LEU A 36 -12.83 -12.43 -6.59
C LEU A 36 -11.70 -13.35 -6.11
N THR A 37 -11.28 -14.23 -7.01
CA THR A 37 -10.04 -15.01 -6.91
C THR A 37 -9.03 -14.64 -8.01
N THR A 38 -9.29 -13.53 -8.70
CA THR A 38 -8.48 -13.00 -9.80
C THR A 38 -8.17 -11.53 -9.57
N GLY A 39 -7.14 -11.04 -10.24
CA GLY A 39 -6.70 -9.66 -10.06
C GLY A 39 -7.74 -8.65 -10.52
N ALA A 40 -8.01 -7.64 -9.69
CA ALA A 40 -8.90 -6.54 -9.99
C ALA A 40 -8.39 -5.24 -9.35
N TYR A 41 -8.91 -4.12 -9.85
CA TYR A 41 -8.73 -2.82 -9.23
C TYR A 41 -10.07 -2.12 -9.07
N CYS A 42 -10.08 -1.09 -8.23
CA CYS A 42 -11.13 -0.08 -8.18
C CYS A 42 -10.53 1.28 -7.78
N ASN A 43 -11.35 2.31 -7.82
CA ASN A 43 -11.03 3.59 -7.21
C ASN A 43 -11.68 3.66 -5.84
N TYR A 44 -11.15 4.49 -4.95
CA TYR A 44 -11.86 4.79 -3.71
C TYR A 44 -13.24 5.39 -4.04
N ASP A 45 -14.30 4.94 -3.34
CA ASP A 45 -15.72 5.27 -3.61
C ASP A 45 -16.16 5.06 -5.07
N ASN A 46 -15.43 4.25 -5.85
CA ASN A 46 -15.61 4.11 -7.30
C ASN A 46 -15.54 5.45 -8.07
N ASP A 47 -14.85 6.46 -7.52
CA ASP A 47 -14.75 7.80 -8.11
C ASP A 47 -13.34 8.06 -8.65
N GLU A 48 -13.27 8.37 -9.95
CA GLU A 48 -12.02 8.67 -10.67
C GLU A 48 -11.33 9.95 -10.15
N ALA A 49 -12.06 10.85 -9.49
CA ALA A 49 -11.50 12.08 -8.91
C ALA A 49 -10.39 11.79 -7.87
N TYR A 50 -10.46 10.64 -7.19
CA TYR A 50 -9.46 10.26 -6.18
C TYR A 50 -8.15 9.71 -6.78
N VAL A 51 -8.14 9.30 -8.05
CA VAL A 51 -7.00 8.61 -8.68
C VAL A 51 -5.79 9.53 -8.81
N ALA A 52 -6.02 10.82 -9.09
CA ALA A 52 -4.94 11.79 -9.24
C ALA A 52 -4.09 11.88 -7.96
N THR A 53 -4.75 11.88 -6.80
CA THR A 53 -4.12 12.06 -5.48
C THR A 53 -3.68 10.73 -4.87
N TYR A 54 -4.59 9.76 -4.75
CA TYR A 54 -4.38 8.55 -3.96
C TYR A 54 -3.97 7.33 -4.79
N GLY A 55 -4.05 7.42 -6.11
CA GLY A 55 -3.86 6.27 -6.99
C GLY A 55 -5.08 5.34 -6.99
N ARG A 56 -4.86 4.07 -7.36
CA ARG A 56 -5.92 3.05 -7.39
C ARG A 56 -5.71 2.01 -6.29
N LEU A 57 -6.80 1.33 -5.95
CA LEU A 57 -6.80 0.21 -5.01
C LEU A 57 -6.82 -1.09 -5.79
N TYR A 58 -5.98 -2.03 -5.40
CA TYR A 58 -5.83 -3.33 -6.05
C TYR A 58 -6.00 -4.44 -5.03
N ASN A 59 -6.68 -5.51 -5.42
CA ASN A 59 -6.65 -6.73 -4.62
C ASN A 59 -5.27 -7.41 -4.75
N TRP A 60 -4.96 -8.32 -3.84
CA TRP A 60 -3.64 -8.97 -3.85
C TRP A 60 -3.47 -9.96 -5.01
N TYR A 61 -4.57 -10.48 -5.57
CA TYR A 61 -4.50 -11.30 -6.79
C TYR A 61 -3.91 -10.51 -7.98
N ALA A 62 -4.14 -9.19 -8.05
CA ALA A 62 -3.50 -8.34 -9.05
C ALA A 62 -2.00 -8.14 -8.78
N VAL A 63 -1.61 -8.10 -7.50
CA VAL A 63 -0.21 -8.01 -7.06
C VAL A 63 0.59 -9.25 -7.48
N ASN A 64 0.02 -10.44 -7.27
CA ASN A 64 0.68 -11.73 -7.49
C ASN A 64 0.35 -12.36 -8.85
N ASP A 65 -0.11 -11.57 -9.83
CA ASP A 65 -0.40 -12.08 -11.17
C ASP A 65 0.89 -12.24 -11.99
N SER A 66 1.01 -13.39 -12.67
CA SER A 66 2.15 -13.70 -13.56
C SER A 66 2.38 -12.66 -14.68
N ARG A 67 1.34 -11.92 -15.07
CA ARG A 67 1.41 -10.86 -16.09
C ARG A 67 2.07 -9.58 -15.60
N ASN A 68 2.31 -9.49 -14.29
CA ASN A 68 2.99 -8.41 -13.58
C ASN A 68 2.30 -7.04 -13.69
N ILE A 69 1.83 -6.53 -12.55
CA ILE A 69 1.14 -5.23 -12.47
C ILE A 69 2.10 -4.04 -12.58
N SER A 70 3.38 -4.23 -12.27
CA SER A 70 4.33 -3.13 -12.20
C SER A 70 4.89 -2.75 -13.58
N PRO A 71 5.13 -1.46 -13.86
CA PRO A 71 5.82 -1.03 -15.07
C PRO A 71 7.19 -1.69 -15.23
N VAL A 72 7.73 -1.67 -16.46
CA VAL A 72 9.07 -2.22 -16.74
C VAL A 72 10.13 -1.53 -15.88
N GLY A 73 11.02 -2.32 -15.26
CA GLY A 73 12.06 -1.83 -14.35
C GLY A 73 11.58 -1.56 -12.92
N TRP A 74 10.36 -1.98 -12.60
CA TRP A 74 9.76 -1.85 -11.27
C TRP A 74 9.05 -3.15 -10.88
N HIS A 75 8.88 -3.35 -9.58
CA HIS A 75 8.10 -4.44 -9.03
C HIS A 75 7.36 -4.03 -7.75
N VAL A 76 6.37 -4.83 -7.34
CA VAL A 76 5.70 -4.66 -6.05
C VAL A 76 6.66 -5.12 -4.95
N PRO A 77 6.96 -4.27 -3.96
CA PRO A 77 7.95 -4.56 -2.94
C PRO A 77 7.60 -5.84 -2.16
N SER A 78 8.60 -6.66 -1.93
CA SER A 78 8.54 -7.82 -1.05
C SER A 78 8.49 -7.41 0.42
N ASP A 79 8.24 -8.39 1.28
CA ASP A 79 8.28 -8.17 2.73
C ASP A 79 9.67 -7.77 3.23
N ALA A 80 10.72 -8.31 2.61
CA ALA A 80 12.10 -8.00 2.95
C ALA A 80 12.47 -6.57 2.55
N GLU A 81 12.03 -6.10 1.38
CA GLU A 81 12.35 -4.75 0.90
C GLU A 81 11.66 -3.68 1.74
N TRP A 82 10.42 -3.93 2.16
CA TRP A 82 9.77 -3.06 3.14
C TRP A 82 10.52 -3.03 4.48
N LYS A 83 11.01 -4.17 4.98
CA LYS A 83 11.81 -4.20 6.22
C LYS A 83 13.14 -3.46 6.06
N GLU A 84 13.77 -3.54 4.89
CA GLU A 84 14.98 -2.78 4.58
C GLU A 84 14.72 -1.27 4.61
N LEU A 85 13.61 -0.81 4.02
CA LEU A 85 13.16 0.58 4.12
C LEU A 85 12.96 0.99 5.58
N GLU A 86 12.24 0.18 6.37
CA GLU A 86 11.96 0.45 7.78
C GLU A 86 13.26 0.52 8.61
N MET A 87 14.20 -0.40 8.38
CA MET A 87 15.49 -0.43 9.06
C MET A 87 16.37 0.76 8.68
N TYR A 88 16.36 1.17 7.42
CA TYR A 88 17.06 2.38 6.98
C TYR A 88 16.55 3.64 7.72
N LEU A 89 15.27 3.67 8.09
CA LEU A 89 14.67 4.79 8.81
C LEU A 89 14.91 4.77 10.33
N GLY A 90 15.53 3.71 10.85
CA GLY A 90 15.94 3.61 12.25
C GLY A 90 15.43 2.38 12.99
N MET A 91 14.56 1.56 12.37
CA MET A 91 14.02 0.37 13.01
C MET A 91 15.12 -0.70 13.19
N SER A 92 15.16 -1.37 14.34
CA SER A 92 16.06 -2.52 14.50
C SER A 92 15.57 -3.74 13.71
N GLN A 93 16.48 -4.67 13.39
CA GLN A 93 16.10 -5.94 12.74
C GLN A 93 15.01 -6.69 13.53
N ALA A 94 15.17 -6.78 14.85
CA ALA A 94 14.21 -7.47 15.73
C ALA A 94 12.81 -6.84 15.70
N GLU A 95 12.73 -5.51 15.67
CA GLU A 95 11.46 -4.81 15.49
C GLU A 95 10.90 -5.01 14.09
N SER A 96 11.75 -4.97 13.06
CA SER A 96 11.33 -5.17 11.67
C SER A 96 10.76 -6.57 11.43
N ASP A 97 11.24 -7.59 12.15
CA ASP A 97 10.74 -8.96 12.01
C ASP A 97 9.43 -9.23 12.76
N ALA A 98 9.04 -8.35 13.68
CA ALA A 98 7.78 -8.48 14.41
C ALA A 98 6.55 -8.23 13.51
N THR A 99 5.37 -8.45 14.09
CA THR A 99 4.07 -8.07 13.54
C THR A 99 3.40 -7.02 14.43
N GLY A 100 2.36 -6.36 13.93
CA GLY A 100 1.68 -5.26 14.61
C GLY A 100 2.38 -3.91 14.42
N LEU A 101 2.19 -3.00 15.37
CA LEU A 101 2.82 -1.67 15.38
C LEU A 101 4.28 -1.80 15.85
N ARG A 102 5.23 -1.36 15.01
CA ARG A 102 6.67 -1.58 15.18
C ARG A 102 7.46 -0.29 15.01
N GLY A 103 8.67 -0.29 15.58
CA GLY A 103 9.57 0.86 15.60
C GLY A 103 9.08 1.97 16.53
N THR A 104 9.52 3.18 16.28
CA THR A 104 9.27 4.36 17.12
C THR A 104 8.62 5.49 16.33
N ASP A 105 9.27 5.95 15.26
CA ASP A 105 8.86 7.12 14.46
C ASP A 105 8.95 6.91 12.94
N GLU A 106 9.31 5.70 12.48
CA GLU A 106 9.57 5.40 11.06
C GLU A 106 8.32 5.59 10.20
N GLY A 107 7.13 5.30 10.76
CA GLY A 107 5.86 5.59 10.09
C GLY A 107 5.62 7.10 9.94
N GLY A 108 6.01 7.90 10.91
CA GLY A 108 6.01 9.36 10.85
C GLY A 108 6.91 9.90 9.73
N LYS A 109 8.11 9.34 9.60
CA LYS A 109 9.08 9.69 8.53
C LYS A 109 8.58 9.36 7.12
N LEU A 110 7.66 8.41 6.98
CA LEU A 110 7.06 7.98 5.70
C LEU A 110 5.83 8.81 5.27
N LYS A 111 5.05 9.34 6.23
CA LYS A 111 3.81 10.08 5.96
C LYS A 111 4.08 11.47 5.40
N GLU A 112 3.19 11.96 4.53
CA GLU A 112 3.05 13.40 4.26
C GLU A 112 2.97 14.18 5.58
N ALA A 113 3.75 15.25 5.70
CA ALA A 113 3.72 16.14 6.87
C ALA A 113 2.51 17.08 6.84
N GLY A 114 2.04 17.48 8.02
CA GLY A 114 0.85 18.33 8.16
C GLY A 114 -0.46 17.56 7.98
N THR A 115 -1.55 18.28 7.69
CA THR A 115 -2.90 17.70 7.66
C THR A 115 -3.68 18.10 6.41
N ILE A 116 -2.99 18.21 5.26
CA ILE A 116 -3.63 18.51 3.98
C ILE A 116 -4.51 17.33 3.58
N HIS A 117 -3.94 16.12 3.56
CA HIS A 117 -4.70 14.90 3.27
C HIS A 117 -4.94 14.04 4.52
N TRP A 118 -4.00 14.03 5.46
CA TRP A 118 -4.16 13.34 6.74
C TRP A 118 -5.08 14.10 7.69
N TYR A 119 -6.07 13.42 8.25
CA TYR A 119 -6.83 13.98 9.35
C TYR A 119 -5.96 14.09 10.60
N ALA A 120 -6.21 15.15 11.37
CA ALA A 120 -5.56 15.35 12.66
C ALA A 120 -5.73 14.11 13.56
N PRO A 121 -4.70 13.72 14.34
CA PRO A 121 -3.50 14.51 14.63
C PRO A 121 -2.34 14.38 13.64
N ASN A 122 -2.39 13.44 12.69
CA ASN A 122 -1.23 13.00 11.88
C ASN A 122 0.07 12.84 12.71
N THR A 123 -0.03 12.15 13.84
CA THR A 123 1.02 12.02 14.87
C THR A 123 2.38 11.70 14.27
N GLY A 124 3.37 12.53 14.59
CA GLY A 124 4.78 12.31 14.25
C GLY A 124 5.12 12.42 12.76
N ALA A 125 4.22 12.90 11.90
CA ALA A 125 4.48 12.98 10.47
C ALA A 125 5.50 14.07 10.12
N THR A 126 6.62 13.67 9.53
CA THR A 126 7.70 14.58 9.13
C THR A 126 8.04 14.49 7.65
N ASN A 127 7.68 13.40 6.98
CA ASN A 127 8.08 13.09 5.61
C ASN A 127 9.61 13.15 5.35
N GLU A 128 10.44 12.95 6.37
CA GLU A 128 11.91 13.03 6.23
C GLU A 128 12.48 12.02 5.22
N SER A 129 11.82 10.88 5.05
CA SER A 129 12.19 9.89 4.02
C SER A 129 11.92 10.36 2.59
N GLY A 130 11.03 11.36 2.43
CA GLY A 130 10.46 11.80 1.17
C GLY A 130 9.33 10.89 0.63
N PHE A 131 9.11 9.70 1.20
CA PHE A 131 8.19 8.69 0.65
C PHE A 131 6.78 9.22 0.34
N PHE A 132 6.33 10.21 1.12
CA PHE A 132 5.10 10.97 0.92
C PHE A 132 3.87 10.04 0.85
N ALA A 133 3.70 9.22 1.89
CA ALA A 133 2.51 8.38 2.01
C ALA A 133 1.26 9.24 2.24
N LEU A 134 0.23 8.97 1.46
CA LEU A 134 -1.08 9.62 1.52
C LEU A 134 -2.15 8.64 2.03
N PRO A 135 -3.12 9.12 2.82
CA PRO A 135 -4.10 8.27 3.50
C PRO A 135 -5.28 7.93 2.59
N GLY A 136 -5.01 7.15 1.54
CA GLY A 136 -6.02 6.79 0.54
C GLY A 136 -7.10 5.81 1.02
N GLY A 137 -7.01 5.31 2.25
CA GLY A 137 -7.92 4.29 2.77
C GLY A 137 -7.80 2.97 2.00
N TYR A 138 -8.86 2.16 2.04
CA TYR A 138 -8.93 0.88 1.33
C TYR A 138 -10.36 0.47 0.99
N ARG A 139 -10.49 -0.61 0.21
CA ARG A 139 -11.76 -1.31 -0.02
C ARG A 139 -11.76 -2.64 0.71
N ALA A 140 -12.71 -2.86 1.60
CA ALA A 140 -12.87 -4.09 2.37
C ALA A 140 -13.26 -5.28 1.47
N SER A 141 -13.15 -6.50 1.99
CA SER A 141 -13.55 -7.72 1.26
C SER A 141 -15.02 -7.71 0.86
N TYR A 142 -15.92 -7.22 1.70
CA TYR A 142 -17.35 -7.02 1.41
C TYR A 142 -17.66 -5.77 0.55
N GLY A 143 -16.63 -5.08 0.06
CA GLY A 143 -16.75 -4.02 -0.94
C GLY A 143 -16.86 -2.59 -0.39
N ASP A 144 -17.03 -2.38 0.93
CA ASP A 144 -17.08 -1.05 1.53
C ASP A 144 -15.75 -0.30 1.44
N PHE A 145 -15.81 1.02 1.27
CA PHE A 145 -14.65 1.91 1.28
C PHE A 145 -14.46 2.53 2.65
N LEU A 146 -13.26 2.38 3.21
CA LEU A 146 -13.00 2.70 4.60
C LEU A 146 -11.71 3.51 4.79
N HIS A 147 -11.76 4.39 5.79
CA HIS A 147 -10.61 5.04 6.42
C HIS A 147 -9.74 5.96 5.52
N MET A 148 -10.28 6.50 4.43
CA MET A 148 -9.64 7.64 3.77
C MET A 148 -9.42 8.80 4.77
N GLY A 149 -8.26 9.44 4.68
CA GLY A 149 -7.81 10.47 5.63
C GLY A 149 -7.20 9.91 6.92
N TYR A 150 -7.43 8.64 7.25
CA TYR A 150 -6.98 8.02 8.50
C TYR A 150 -5.82 7.04 8.36
N ILE A 151 -5.74 6.30 7.25
CA ILE A 151 -4.69 5.29 7.05
C ILE A 151 -4.18 5.23 5.61
N ALA A 152 -2.95 4.75 5.46
CA ALA A 152 -2.30 4.48 4.19
C ALA A 152 -1.80 3.03 4.14
N PRO A 153 -2.61 2.08 3.63
CA PRO A 153 -2.22 0.69 3.51
C PRO A 153 -1.55 0.39 2.16
N PHE A 154 -0.50 -0.42 2.19
CA PHE A 154 0.28 -0.82 1.02
C PHE A 154 0.50 -2.33 0.98
N TRP A 155 0.21 -2.95 -0.16
CA TRP A 155 0.50 -4.36 -0.37
C TRP A 155 2.01 -4.65 -0.39
N SER A 156 2.37 -5.81 0.16
CA SER A 156 3.59 -6.55 -0.16
C SER A 156 3.30 -7.56 -1.26
N SER A 157 4.28 -7.94 -2.07
CA SER A 157 4.20 -9.10 -2.96
C SER A 157 4.30 -10.45 -2.21
N ALA A 158 4.58 -10.44 -0.90
CA ALA A 158 4.73 -11.66 -0.12
C ALA A 158 3.38 -12.23 0.36
N GLU A 159 3.14 -13.50 0.01
CA GLU A 159 2.06 -14.29 0.58
C GLU A 159 2.32 -14.59 2.06
N SER A 160 1.26 -14.56 2.88
CA SER A 160 1.33 -14.99 4.29
C SER A 160 0.69 -16.37 4.50
N SER A 161 -0.36 -16.69 3.74
CA SER A 161 -1.03 -17.98 3.73
C SER A 161 -1.84 -18.14 2.43
N SER A 162 -2.54 -19.26 2.27
CA SER A 162 -3.43 -19.47 1.11
C SER A 162 -4.48 -18.38 0.94
N SER A 163 -4.97 -17.75 2.02
CA SER A 163 -5.99 -16.69 1.98
C SER A 163 -5.47 -15.29 2.34
N LEU A 164 -4.25 -15.17 2.89
CA LEU A 164 -3.74 -13.91 3.42
C LEU A 164 -2.44 -13.48 2.74
N ALA A 165 -2.24 -12.17 2.66
CA ALA A 165 -1.01 -11.56 2.18
C ALA A 165 -0.52 -10.45 3.12
N TRP A 166 0.80 -10.20 3.11
CA TRP A 166 1.41 -9.18 3.96
C TRP A 166 1.14 -7.77 3.43
N TYR A 167 0.92 -6.83 4.35
CA TYR A 167 0.78 -5.42 4.02
C TYR A 167 1.42 -4.54 5.11
N ARG A 168 1.68 -3.28 4.74
CA ARG A 168 2.07 -2.21 5.68
C ARG A 168 0.92 -1.24 5.80
N SER A 169 0.75 -0.63 6.97
CA SER A 169 -0.15 0.50 7.11
C SER A 169 0.40 1.56 8.04
N LEU A 170 0.15 2.81 7.67
CA LEU A 170 0.45 4.00 8.47
C LEU A 170 -0.87 4.60 8.96
N TYR A 171 -0.87 5.09 10.20
CA TYR A 171 -2.08 5.61 10.85
C TYR A 171 -1.91 7.09 11.19
N ASN A 172 -3.01 7.84 11.16
CA ASN A 172 -2.99 9.25 11.50
C ASN A 172 -2.70 9.51 12.99
N ASN A 173 -2.93 8.54 13.87
CA ASN A 173 -2.77 8.68 15.31
C ASN A 173 -1.50 8.02 15.86
N ASN A 174 -0.63 7.47 14.99
CA ASN A 174 0.61 6.80 15.39
C ASN A 174 1.79 7.20 14.46
N SER A 175 3.00 7.18 14.99
CA SER A 175 4.27 7.40 14.30
C SER A 175 4.99 6.09 13.92
N GLN A 176 4.52 4.94 14.38
CA GLN A 176 5.04 3.60 14.07
C GLN A 176 4.52 3.06 12.73
N VAL A 177 5.15 2.00 12.22
CA VAL A 177 4.67 1.25 11.05
C VAL A 177 3.92 0.00 11.50
N SER A 178 2.71 -0.21 11.01
CA SER A 178 2.00 -1.48 11.20
C SER A 178 2.37 -2.46 10.10
N ARG A 179 2.66 -3.71 10.48
CA ARG A 179 2.79 -4.85 9.57
C ARG A 179 1.88 -5.97 10.02
N SER A 180 1.02 -6.41 9.12
CA SER A 180 0.09 -7.52 9.37
C SER A 180 -0.21 -8.23 8.05
N SER A 181 -0.99 -9.30 8.13
CA SER A 181 -1.54 -9.98 6.97
C SER A 181 -3.06 -9.80 6.92
N ASN A 182 -3.63 -9.73 5.72
CA ASN A 182 -5.08 -9.62 5.55
C ASN A 182 -5.56 -10.37 4.30
N ASP A 183 -6.88 -10.51 4.16
CA ASP A 183 -7.54 -11.19 3.06
C ASP A 183 -7.11 -10.62 1.71
N LYS A 184 -6.85 -11.51 0.74
CA LYS A 184 -6.32 -11.16 -0.58
C LYS A 184 -7.31 -10.36 -1.43
N GLU A 185 -8.58 -10.40 -1.10
CA GLU A 185 -9.68 -9.68 -1.73
C GLU A 185 -9.64 -8.18 -1.41
N ILE A 186 -9.01 -7.76 -0.31
CA ILE A 186 -8.99 -6.36 0.10
C ILE A 186 -8.24 -5.49 -0.91
N GLY A 187 -8.78 -4.31 -1.20
CA GLY A 187 -8.17 -3.34 -2.09
C GLY A 187 -7.23 -2.39 -1.35
N PHE A 188 -5.91 -2.57 -1.49
CA PHE A 188 -4.90 -1.64 -0.97
C PHE A 188 -4.13 -0.92 -2.09
N SER A 189 -3.45 0.17 -1.72
CA SER A 189 -2.56 0.87 -2.62
C SER A 189 -1.30 0.04 -2.90
N ILE A 190 -0.66 0.31 -4.04
CA ILE A 190 0.67 -0.24 -4.37
C ILE A 190 1.66 0.91 -4.53
N ARG A 191 2.84 0.77 -3.93
CA ARG A 191 3.99 1.62 -4.17
C ARG A 191 5.15 0.75 -4.66
N CYS A 192 5.51 0.85 -5.93
CA CYS A 192 6.55 0.00 -6.49
C CYS A 192 7.95 0.46 -6.07
N VAL A 193 8.87 -0.49 -6.03
CA VAL A 193 10.31 -0.28 -5.91
C VAL A 193 10.98 -0.69 -7.23
N LYS A 194 12.11 -0.05 -7.52
CA LYS A 194 12.87 -0.26 -8.77
C LYS A 194 13.68 -1.56 -8.67
N ASP A 195 13.76 -2.28 -9.79
CA ASP A 195 14.61 -3.48 -9.95
C ASP A 195 16.11 -3.16 -9.76
#